data_AF-A0A1I0CFW7-F1
#
_entry.id   AF-A0A1I0CFW7-F1
#
_cell.length_a   1.000
_cell.length_b   1.000
_cell.length_c   1.000
_cell.angle_alpha   90.00
_cell.angle_beta   90.00
_cell.angle_gamma   90.00
#
_symmetry.space_group_name_H-M   'P 1'
#
loop_
_entity.id
_entity.type
_entity.pdbx_description
1 polymer ?
#
loop_
_entity_poly.entity_id
_entity_poly.type
_entity_poly.pdbx_seq_one_letter_code
_entity_poly.pdbx_strand_id
1 'polypeptide(L)'
;MAKKRKAKASPTRGVSGHPARRALQLAARQPAPDPRSGLLELLLGTAGDQWWPDSQNAIIERLADLPAHSPLRLENAVVDLVGEELWTRTQTETMGFHWDQYLAALADLVRDKIQIGSRTGGQVDDLWQLLHGLAAMTPPSSGQMLRRDPDLAVQEAIKDTTAALAKAGIAPGWPSDILRAASAGEPLLLADAYGSRYALLAPFTWGEQDPHWYCWDIDRCTGDRVVHAGVFASPQEALTEWRAAVGTHAAPAFAQPAPCDQATARDLLDPLCRSDLVGALLLGSESRQLIAEHFRLRQRARALCESFTVAPEPKPQQDLNPIIDDFTSWLRDRDGRSPEREDVATLADNWSHLSGPGYYSCSPHRIEHTVILVADGYIEKYAEAILDLLPQWVEWCIERTGLTGELAERSRRAATNNRWDGSDSMDLRRIE
;
A
#
# COMPACT_ATOMS: atom_id res chain seq x y z
N MET A 1 -8.98 37.45 35.56
CA MET A 1 -9.46 36.05 35.69
C MET A 1 -9.78 35.55 34.29
N ALA A 2 -8.87 34.83 33.62
CA ALA A 2 -8.62 33.39 33.71
C ALA A 2 -9.72 32.49 33.07
N LYS A 3 -9.44 32.12 31.80
CA LYS A 3 -9.65 30.83 31.09
C LYS A 3 -10.88 29.96 31.38
N LYS A 4 -11.54 29.50 30.31
CA LYS A 4 -11.71 28.05 30.05
C LYS A 4 -11.77 27.72 28.54
N ARG A 5 -10.91 26.76 28.16
CA ARG A 5 -10.70 26.14 26.83
C ARG A 5 -11.91 25.34 26.37
N LYS A 6 -12.09 25.22 25.05
CA LYS A 6 -12.59 23.97 24.42
C LYS A 6 -11.71 23.60 23.21
N ALA A 7 -11.68 22.30 22.97
CA ALA A 7 -10.66 21.48 22.32
C ALA A 7 -10.37 21.78 20.84
N LYS A 8 -9.11 21.47 20.46
CA LYS A 8 -8.63 21.28 19.09
C LYS A 8 -9.31 20.07 18.43
N ALA A 9 -9.73 20.22 17.18
CA ALA A 9 -10.00 19.14 16.24
C ALA A 9 -8.98 19.22 15.09
N SER A 10 -8.54 18.06 14.62
CA SER A 10 -7.49 17.83 13.63
C SER A 10 -7.85 18.35 12.22
N PRO A 11 -6.86 18.72 11.39
CA PRO A 11 -7.10 19.34 10.08
C PRO A 11 -7.25 18.30 8.97
N THR A 12 -8.31 18.43 8.17
CA THR A 12 -8.43 17.79 6.86
C THR A 12 -8.56 18.87 5.78
N ARG A 13 -7.77 18.69 4.71
CA ARG A 13 -7.78 19.38 3.41
C ARG A 13 -7.30 20.84 3.42
N GLY A 14 -6.06 21.00 2.97
CA GLY A 14 -5.32 22.25 2.89
C GLY A 14 -6.10 23.39 2.21
N VAL A 15 -6.25 24.47 2.96
CA VAL A 15 -6.55 25.81 2.48
C VAL A 15 -5.42 26.69 3.01
N SER A 16 -4.78 27.45 2.13
CA SER A 16 -3.70 28.39 2.45
C SER A 16 -3.98 29.19 3.73
N GLY A 17 -2.94 29.40 4.56
CA GLY A 17 -3.00 30.15 5.81
C GLY A 17 -3.24 31.66 5.66
N HIS A 18 -3.31 32.19 4.43
CA HIS A 18 -3.51 33.62 4.17
C HIS A 18 -4.99 33.96 3.89
N PRO A 19 -5.68 34.77 4.74
CA PRO A 19 -7.12 35.04 4.63
C PRO A 19 -7.57 35.62 3.27
N ALA A 20 -6.74 36.46 2.65
CA ALA A 20 -7.04 37.08 1.36
C ALA A 20 -6.92 36.10 0.17
N ARG A 21 -5.99 35.13 0.22
CA ARG A 21 -5.86 34.09 -0.81
C ARG A 21 -6.96 33.04 -0.69
N ARG A 22 -7.36 32.72 0.55
CA ARG A 22 -8.54 31.91 0.87
C ARG A 22 -9.83 32.50 0.27
N ALA A 23 -10.01 33.81 0.37
CA ALA A 23 -11.19 34.48 -0.21
C ALA A 23 -11.22 34.39 -1.75
N LEU A 24 -10.06 34.50 -2.41
CA LEU A 24 -9.94 34.37 -3.88
C LEU A 24 -10.13 32.91 -4.35
N GLN A 25 -9.55 31.93 -3.66
CA GLN A 25 -9.71 30.51 -3.98
C GLN A 25 -11.15 29.99 -3.76
N LEU A 26 -11.85 30.53 -2.75
CA LEU A 26 -13.26 30.20 -2.49
C LEU A 26 -14.20 30.92 -3.46
N ALA A 27 -13.87 32.14 -3.90
CA ALA A 27 -14.69 32.89 -4.85
C ALA A 27 -14.60 32.35 -6.29
N ALA A 28 -13.48 31.74 -6.69
CA ALA A 28 -13.30 31.13 -8.00
C ALA A 28 -13.93 29.73 -8.14
N ARG A 29 -14.34 29.11 -7.03
CA ARG A 29 -14.97 27.78 -7.00
C ARG A 29 -16.50 27.90 -6.94
N GLN A 30 -17.16 28.05 -8.08
CA GLN A 30 -18.53 27.55 -8.21
C GLN A 30 -18.48 26.02 -8.41
N PRO A 31 -19.34 25.23 -7.73
CA PRO A 31 -19.13 23.80 -7.64
C PRO A 31 -19.65 23.08 -8.88
N ALA A 32 -18.74 22.39 -9.58
CA ALA A 32 -19.06 21.08 -10.15
C ALA A 32 -19.32 20.10 -8.98
N PRO A 33 -20.15 19.06 -9.15
CA PRO A 33 -20.52 18.16 -8.05
C PRO A 33 -19.27 17.61 -7.34
N ASP A 34 -19.28 17.67 -6.01
CA ASP A 34 -18.14 17.39 -5.14
C ASP A 34 -17.78 15.89 -5.13
N PRO A 35 -16.60 15.47 -5.63
CA PRO A 35 -16.15 14.08 -5.54
C PRO A 35 -15.93 13.62 -4.10
N ARG A 36 -15.91 14.53 -3.12
CA ARG A 36 -15.75 14.21 -1.69
C ARG A 36 -17.04 13.71 -1.05
N SER A 37 -18.19 13.94 -1.68
CA SER A 37 -19.47 13.34 -1.29
C SER A 37 -19.50 11.85 -1.63
N GLY A 38 -18.87 11.46 -2.74
CA GLY A 38 -18.70 10.05 -3.15
C GLY A 38 -17.76 9.27 -2.23
N LEU A 39 -16.70 9.89 -1.68
CA LEU A 39 -15.78 9.22 -0.74
C LEU A 39 -16.49 8.83 0.58
N LEU A 40 -17.34 9.71 1.11
CA LEU A 40 -18.12 9.42 2.33
C LEU A 40 -19.22 8.39 2.05
N GLU A 41 -19.86 8.39 0.88
CA GLU A 41 -20.81 7.33 0.47
C GLU A 41 -20.11 5.99 0.20
N LEU A 42 -18.94 5.97 -0.44
CA LEU A 42 -18.06 4.79 -0.56
C LEU A 42 -17.63 4.25 0.80
N LEU A 43 -17.45 5.12 1.80
CA LEU A 43 -17.08 4.74 3.16
C LEU A 43 -18.29 4.37 4.03
N LEU A 44 -19.51 4.83 3.69
CA LEU A 44 -20.72 4.69 4.50
C LEU A 44 -21.75 3.71 3.93
N GLY A 45 -21.64 3.30 2.66
CA GLY A 45 -22.60 2.44 1.98
C GLY A 45 -22.86 1.12 2.70
N THR A 46 -24.14 0.79 2.88
CA THR A 46 -24.61 -0.51 3.37
C THR A 46 -25.45 -1.22 2.30
N ALA A 47 -24.99 -2.42 1.93
CA ALA A 47 -25.76 -3.67 1.81
C ALA A 47 -26.89 -3.84 0.77
N GLY A 48 -27.21 -2.88 -0.09
CA GLY A 48 -28.38 -3.02 -0.99
C GLY A 48 -28.21 -4.01 -2.16
N ASP A 49 -27.22 -3.78 -3.03
CA ASP A 49 -27.02 -4.48 -4.31
C ASP A 49 -25.52 -4.75 -4.52
N GLN A 50 -24.89 -5.41 -3.56
CA GLN A 50 -23.46 -5.74 -3.68
C GLN A 50 -23.30 -6.93 -4.62
N TRP A 51 -22.35 -6.85 -5.54
CA TRP A 51 -21.90 -7.94 -6.43
C TRP A 51 -21.37 -9.19 -5.68
N TRP A 52 -21.34 -9.15 -4.35
CA TRP A 52 -20.73 -10.15 -3.49
C TRP A 52 -21.33 -11.54 -3.62
N PRO A 53 -22.67 -11.75 -3.63
CA PRO A 53 -23.22 -13.11 -3.72
C PRO A 53 -22.79 -13.83 -5.01
N ASP A 54 -22.85 -13.13 -6.15
CA ASP A 54 -22.45 -13.70 -7.44
C ASP A 54 -20.95 -14.01 -7.46
N SER A 55 -20.14 -13.11 -6.93
CA SER A 55 -18.69 -13.25 -6.83
C SER A 55 -18.25 -14.40 -5.90
N GLN A 56 -18.90 -14.53 -4.75
CA GLN A 56 -18.62 -15.61 -3.80
C GLN A 56 -19.06 -16.97 -4.37
N ASN A 57 -20.18 -17.04 -5.08
CA ASN A 57 -20.59 -18.26 -5.78
C ASN A 57 -19.60 -18.61 -6.90
N ALA A 58 -19.11 -17.63 -7.66
CA ALA A 58 -18.10 -17.86 -8.69
C ALA A 58 -16.78 -18.43 -8.13
N ILE A 59 -16.34 -17.98 -6.95
CA ILE A 59 -15.20 -18.58 -6.23
C ILE A 59 -15.50 -20.04 -5.89
N ILE A 60 -16.69 -20.32 -5.35
CA ILE A 60 -17.07 -21.65 -4.88
C ILE A 60 -17.20 -22.65 -6.02
N GLU A 61 -17.74 -22.23 -7.16
CA GLU A 61 -17.87 -23.07 -8.37
C GLU A 61 -16.50 -23.49 -8.95
N ARG A 62 -15.44 -22.76 -8.61
CA ARG A 62 -14.07 -22.98 -9.11
C ARG A 62 -13.17 -23.72 -8.12
N LEU A 63 -13.71 -24.26 -7.02
CA LEU A 63 -12.92 -24.94 -5.97
C LEU A 63 -12.41 -26.33 -6.34
N ALA A 64 -12.84 -26.89 -7.47
CA ALA A 64 -12.40 -28.21 -7.89
C ALA A 64 -10.87 -28.27 -7.99
N ASP A 65 -10.29 -29.34 -7.45
CA ASP A 65 -8.86 -29.66 -7.53
C ASP A 65 -7.92 -28.64 -6.85
N LEU A 66 -8.35 -27.98 -5.78
CA LEU A 66 -7.45 -27.15 -4.96
C LEU A 66 -6.24 -27.98 -4.48
N PRO A 67 -4.99 -27.52 -4.71
CA PRO A 67 -3.80 -28.27 -4.39
C PRO A 67 -3.52 -28.28 -2.88
N ALA A 68 -4.13 -29.20 -2.16
CA ALA A 68 -4.00 -29.37 -0.71
C ALA A 68 -2.86 -30.34 -0.31
N HIS A 69 -1.70 -30.22 -0.96
CA HIS A 69 -0.53 -31.06 -0.64
C HIS A 69 0.41 -30.41 0.39
N SER A 70 0.33 -29.09 0.57
CA SER A 70 1.08 -28.35 1.58
C SER A 70 0.38 -27.01 1.91
N PRO A 71 0.57 -26.44 3.11
CA PRO A 71 -0.02 -25.15 3.48
C PRO A 71 0.29 -24.03 2.49
N LEU A 72 1.52 -23.95 1.98
CA LEU A 72 1.90 -22.92 1.01
C LEU A 72 1.18 -23.09 -0.33
N ARG A 73 1.03 -24.33 -0.82
CA ARG A 73 0.31 -24.57 -2.08
C ARG A 73 -1.16 -24.24 -1.97
N LEU A 74 -1.79 -24.58 -0.85
CA LEU A 74 -3.18 -24.22 -0.58
C LEU A 74 -3.34 -22.69 -0.50
N GLU A 75 -2.47 -22.00 0.25
CA GLU A 75 -2.51 -20.55 0.35
C GLU A 75 -2.34 -19.89 -1.03
N ASN A 76 -1.35 -20.29 -1.82
CA ASN A 76 -1.13 -19.75 -3.17
C ASN A 76 -2.38 -19.92 -4.05
N ALA A 77 -2.97 -21.10 -4.06
CA ALA A 77 -4.16 -21.36 -4.88
C ALA A 77 -5.37 -20.53 -4.44
N VAL A 78 -5.57 -20.31 -3.13
CA VAL A 78 -6.65 -19.47 -2.63
C VAL A 78 -6.38 -17.98 -2.87
N VAL A 79 -5.13 -17.52 -2.72
CA VAL A 79 -4.71 -16.16 -3.07
C VAL A 79 -4.99 -15.88 -4.55
N ASP A 80 -4.62 -16.80 -5.44
CA ASP A 80 -4.89 -16.67 -6.87
C ASP A 80 -6.41 -16.67 -7.13
N LEU A 81 -7.14 -17.68 -6.63
CA LEU A 81 -8.58 -17.81 -6.87
C LEU A 81 -9.37 -16.57 -6.41
N VAL A 82 -9.13 -16.12 -5.17
CA VAL A 82 -9.79 -14.94 -4.62
C VAL A 82 -9.32 -13.71 -5.37
N GLY A 83 -8.01 -13.54 -5.55
CA GLY A 83 -7.39 -12.41 -6.22
C GLY A 83 -7.86 -12.18 -7.64
N GLU A 84 -8.03 -13.24 -8.44
CA GLU A 84 -8.58 -13.15 -9.78
C GLU A 84 -10.02 -12.62 -9.79
N GLU A 85 -10.83 -13.05 -8.83
CA GLU A 85 -12.20 -12.58 -8.69
C GLU A 85 -12.22 -11.12 -8.24
N LEU A 86 -11.40 -10.74 -7.25
CA LEU A 86 -11.28 -9.34 -6.80
C LEU A 86 -10.85 -8.44 -7.97
N TRP A 87 -9.83 -8.87 -8.73
CA TRP A 87 -9.37 -8.14 -9.91
C TRP A 87 -10.51 -7.95 -10.91
N THR A 88 -11.24 -9.01 -11.27
CA THR A 88 -12.38 -8.93 -12.18
C THR A 88 -13.39 -7.87 -11.70
N ARG A 89 -13.69 -7.83 -10.40
CA ARG A 89 -14.63 -6.86 -9.83
C ARG A 89 -14.09 -5.43 -9.83
N THR A 90 -12.79 -5.22 -9.67
CA THR A 90 -12.20 -3.87 -9.86
C THR A 90 -12.38 -3.33 -11.27
N GLN A 91 -12.54 -4.22 -12.27
CA GLN A 91 -12.74 -3.83 -13.67
C GLN A 91 -14.21 -3.66 -14.04
N THR A 92 -15.13 -4.40 -13.40
CA THR A 92 -16.56 -4.40 -13.75
C THR A 92 -17.42 -3.55 -12.84
N GLU A 93 -17.00 -3.35 -11.59
CA GLU A 93 -17.79 -2.71 -10.55
C GLU A 93 -17.26 -1.32 -10.23
N THR A 94 -18.16 -0.41 -9.85
CA THR A 94 -17.81 0.98 -9.51
C THR A 94 -17.84 1.25 -8.00
N MET A 95 -18.40 0.32 -7.20
CA MET A 95 -18.56 0.45 -5.76
C MET A 95 -18.58 -0.92 -5.06
N GLY A 96 -18.60 -0.92 -3.72
CA GLY A 96 -18.71 -2.14 -2.92
C GLY A 96 -17.37 -2.79 -2.56
N PHE A 97 -16.25 -2.08 -2.72
CA PHE A 97 -14.89 -2.54 -2.42
C PHE A 97 -14.56 -2.52 -0.90
N HIS A 98 -15.45 -3.09 -0.08
CA HIS A 98 -15.16 -3.32 1.34
C HIS A 98 -14.51 -4.69 1.50
N TRP A 99 -13.27 -4.84 1.03
CA TRP A 99 -12.57 -6.13 0.94
C TRP A 99 -12.59 -6.94 2.24
N ASP A 100 -12.33 -6.31 3.39
CA ASP A 100 -12.39 -6.98 4.71
C ASP A 100 -13.79 -7.54 5.04
N GLN A 101 -14.85 -6.79 4.74
CA GLN A 101 -16.24 -7.25 4.95
C GLN A 101 -16.65 -8.31 3.93
N TYR A 102 -16.20 -8.16 2.68
CA TYR A 102 -16.42 -9.14 1.62
C TYR A 102 -15.81 -10.50 2.00
N LEU A 103 -14.57 -10.50 2.50
CA LEU A 103 -13.87 -11.72 2.90
C LEU A 103 -14.54 -12.38 4.12
N ALA A 104 -14.96 -11.57 5.10
CA ALA A 104 -15.73 -12.04 6.25
C ALA A 104 -17.06 -12.70 5.82
N ALA A 105 -17.76 -12.10 4.84
CA ALA A 105 -19.00 -12.66 4.29
C ALA A 105 -18.76 -13.95 3.48
N LEU A 106 -17.63 -14.04 2.76
CA LEU A 106 -17.24 -15.28 2.08
C LEU A 106 -17.02 -16.41 3.09
N ALA A 107 -16.33 -16.13 4.21
CA ALA A 107 -16.12 -17.11 5.27
C ALA A 107 -17.45 -17.63 5.88
N ASP A 108 -18.42 -16.74 6.11
CA ASP A 108 -19.76 -17.13 6.55
C ASP A 108 -20.47 -18.04 5.55
N LEU A 109 -20.46 -17.67 4.26
CA LEU A 109 -21.11 -18.44 3.21
C LEU A 109 -20.52 -19.85 3.12
N VAL A 110 -19.19 -19.96 3.21
CA VAL A 110 -18.48 -21.24 3.15
C VAL A 110 -18.83 -22.09 4.38
N ARG A 111 -18.83 -21.52 5.59
CA ARG A 111 -19.32 -22.20 6.81
C ARG A 111 -20.72 -22.76 6.59
N ASP A 112 -21.65 -21.92 6.13
CA ASP A 112 -23.06 -22.31 5.98
C ASP A 112 -23.22 -23.44 4.94
N LYS A 113 -22.48 -23.37 3.82
CA LYS A 113 -22.48 -24.44 2.81
C LYS A 113 -21.89 -25.75 3.35
N ILE A 114 -20.83 -25.71 4.16
CA ILE A 114 -20.31 -26.93 4.79
C ILE A 114 -21.33 -27.51 5.77
N GLN A 115 -22.00 -26.67 6.57
CA GLN A 115 -23.04 -27.15 7.48
C GLN A 115 -24.20 -27.84 6.76
N ILE A 116 -24.61 -27.33 5.59
CA ILE A 116 -25.61 -27.98 4.74
C ILE A 116 -25.04 -29.27 4.14
N GLY A 117 -23.87 -29.21 3.51
CA GLY A 117 -23.21 -30.34 2.84
C GLY A 117 -22.91 -31.51 3.78
N SER A 118 -22.59 -31.24 5.06
CA SER A 118 -22.38 -32.26 6.08
C SER A 118 -23.63 -33.11 6.36
N ARG A 119 -24.83 -32.61 6.04
CA ARG A 119 -26.11 -33.31 6.24
C ARG A 119 -26.62 -33.96 4.97
N THR A 120 -26.35 -33.37 3.80
CA THR A 120 -26.94 -33.77 2.52
C THR A 120 -25.98 -34.52 1.61
N GLY A 121 -24.69 -34.57 1.96
CA GLY A 121 -23.61 -34.86 1.01
C GLY A 121 -23.32 -33.63 0.14
N GLY A 122 -22.04 -33.32 -0.06
CA GLY A 122 -21.59 -32.14 -0.82
C GLY A 122 -20.07 -32.02 -0.85
N GLN A 123 -19.57 -30.94 -1.45
CA GLN A 123 -18.15 -30.61 -1.62
C GLN A 123 -17.51 -30.12 -0.30
N VAL A 124 -17.62 -30.92 0.77
CA VAL A 124 -17.21 -30.54 2.12
C VAL A 124 -15.70 -30.31 2.21
N ASP A 125 -14.88 -31.17 1.60
CA ASP A 125 -13.42 -31.09 1.69
C ASP A 125 -12.86 -29.84 1.00
N ASP A 126 -13.32 -29.49 -0.20
CA ASP A 126 -12.78 -28.31 -0.92
C ASP A 126 -13.23 -26.99 -0.27
N LEU A 127 -14.46 -26.93 0.24
CA LEU A 127 -14.95 -25.79 1.03
C LEU A 127 -14.15 -25.65 2.34
N TRP A 128 -13.79 -26.78 2.97
CA TRP A 128 -12.95 -26.79 4.15
C TRP A 128 -11.53 -26.29 3.85
N GLN A 129 -10.94 -26.74 2.75
CA GLN A 129 -9.64 -26.25 2.27
C GLN A 129 -9.69 -24.75 1.96
N LEU A 130 -10.77 -24.25 1.34
CA LEU A 130 -10.97 -22.82 1.13
C LEU A 130 -10.92 -22.04 2.44
N LEU A 131 -11.65 -22.44 3.48
CA LEU A 131 -11.60 -21.76 4.80
C LEU A 131 -10.18 -21.70 5.36
N HIS A 132 -9.41 -22.77 5.22
CA HIS A 132 -8.02 -22.79 5.69
C HIS A 132 -7.09 -21.92 4.84
N GLY A 133 -7.27 -21.85 3.52
CA GLY A 133 -6.53 -20.91 2.67
C GLY A 133 -6.88 -19.45 2.98
N LEU A 134 -8.16 -19.15 3.24
CA LEU A 134 -8.59 -17.83 3.72
C LEU A 134 -7.92 -17.50 5.05
N ALA A 135 -7.84 -18.44 5.98
CA ALA A 135 -7.19 -18.24 7.28
C ALA A 135 -5.69 -17.98 7.16
N ALA A 136 -5.01 -18.66 6.21
CA ALA A 136 -3.59 -18.53 5.96
C ALA A 136 -3.22 -17.13 5.42
N MET A 137 -3.99 -16.59 4.47
CA MET A 137 -3.73 -15.29 3.86
C MET A 137 -4.27 -14.09 4.66
N THR A 138 -5.22 -14.31 5.59
CA THR A 138 -5.85 -13.21 6.34
C THR A 138 -4.96 -12.73 7.49
N PRO A 139 -4.71 -11.41 7.62
CA PRO A 139 -3.91 -10.87 8.71
C PRO A 139 -4.58 -11.09 10.08
N PRO A 140 -3.83 -11.44 11.14
CA PRO A 140 -4.38 -11.54 12.49
C PRO A 140 -5.09 -10.26 12.93
N SER A 141 -6.19 -10.39 13.67
CA SER A 141 -6.97 -9.26 14.19
C SER A 141 -6.10 -8.32 15.00
N SER A 142 -6.15 -7.03 14.68
CA SER A 142 -5.46 -5.99 15.47
C SER A 142 -6.29 -5.48 16.65
N GLY A 143 -7.53 -6.00 16.84
CA GLY A 143 -8.49 -5.51 17.83
C GLY A 143 -8.99 -4.08 17.59
N GLN A 144 -8.48 -3.40 16.55
CA GLN A 144 -8.89 -2.07 16.13
C GLN A 144 -9.81 -2.21 14.92
N MET A 145 -11.12 -2.22 15.13
CA MET A 145 -12.07 -2.37 14.02
C MET A 145 -13.26 -1.41 14.16
N LEU A 146 -13.59 -0.77 13.04
CA LEU A 146 -14.75 0.13 12.89
C LEU A 146 -15.99 -0.60 12.34
N ARG A 147 -15.90 -1.84 11.78
CA ARG A 147 -17.07 -2.58 11.24
C ARG A 147 -17.05 -4.11 11.43
N ARG A 148 -16.22 -4.89 10.72
CA ARG A 148 -16.16 -6.36 10.83
C ARG A 148 -14.78 -6.90 10.48
N ASP A 149 -14.22 -7.72 11.37
CA ASP A 149 -12.88 -8.28 11.26
C ASP A 149 -12.88 -9.59 10.47
N PRO A 150 -12.13 -9.71 9.36
CA PRO A 150 -12.08 -10.93 8.56
C PRO A 150 -11.40 -12.09 9.30
N ASP A 151 -10.40 -11.83 10.15
CA ASP A 151 -9.72 -12.88 10.91
C ASP A 151 -10.67 -13.55 11.89
N LEU A 152 -11.41 -12.75 12.66
CA LEU A 152 -12.40 -13.26 13.61
C LEU A 152 -13.50 -14.05 12.89
N ALA A 153 -14.01 -13.54 11.75
CA ALA A 153 -15.02 -14.24 10.98
C ALA A 153 -14.53 -15.60 10.43
N VAL A 154 -13.30 -15.66 9.94
CA VAL A 154 -12.70 -16.92 9.47
C VAL A 154 -12.46 -17.89 10.63
N GLN A 155 -11.97 -17.41 11.79
CA GLN A 155 -11.79 -18.25 12.98
C GLN A 155 -13.11 -18.83 13.49
N GLU A 156 -14.16 -18.01 13.55
CA GLU A 156 -15.52 -18.44 13.91
C GLU A 156 -16.05 -19.47 12.91
N ALA A 157 -15.88 -19.23 11.61
CA ALA A 157 -16.28 -20.17 10.56
C ALA A 157 -15.59 -21.54 10.69
N ILE A 158 -14.28 -21.56 10.93
CA ILE A 158 -13.51 -22.79 11.15
C ILE A 158 -13.99 -23.53 12.40
N LYS A 159 -14.17 -22.81 13.52
CA LYS A 159 -14.64 -23.38 14.78
C LYS A 159 -16.03 -24.02 14.65
N ASP A 160 -16.99 -23.29 14.07
CA ASP A 160 -18.36 -23.75 13.91
C ASP A 160 -18.42 -24.95 12.96
N THR A 161 -17.63 -24.91 11.89
CA THR A 161 -17.52 -26.01 10.92
C THR A 161 -16.91 -27.25 11.55
N THR A 162 -15.83 -27.11 12.34
CA THR A 162 -15.21 -28.21 13.08
C THR A 162 -16.23 -28.91 13.98
N ALA A 163 -17.03 -28.14 14.73
CA ALA A 163 -18.09 -28.70 15.58
C ALA A 163 -19.18 -29.41 14.77
N ALA A 164 -19.57 -28.85 13.61
CA ALA A 164 -20.58 -29.45 12.74
C ALA A 164 -20.10 -30.77 12.12
N LEU A 165 -18.87 -30.81 11.61
CA LEU A 165 -18.26 -32.02 11.04
C LEU A 165 -18.09 -33.11 12.09
N ALA A 166 -17.62 -32.76 13.29
CA ALA A 166 -17.52 -33.69 14.40
C ALA A 166 -18.88 -34.29 14.78
N LYS A 167 -19.94 -33.47 14.84
CA LYS A 167 -21.31 -33.93 15.10
C LYS A 167 -21.84 -34.85 13.99
N ALA A 168 -21.45 -34.61 12.75
CA ALA A 168 -21.79 -35.44 11.59
C ALA A 168 -20.92 -36.72 11.48
N GLY A 169 -19.88 -36.86 12.31
CA GLY A 169 -18.93 -37.97 12.22
C GLY A 169 -18.04 -37.92 10.98
N ILE A 170 -17.85 -36.74 10.39
CA ILE A 170 -17.03 -36.53 9.19
C ILE A 170 -15.64 -36.07 9.63
N ALA A 171 -14.60 -36.79 9.18
CA ALA A 171 -13.21 -36.39 9.35
C ALA A 171 -12.73 -35.75 8.04
N PRO A 172 -12.51 -34.42 8.00
CA PRO A 172 -12.07 -33.76 6.78
C PRO A 172 -10.62 -34.11 6.43
N GLY A 173 -10.27 -34.01 5.15
CA GLY A 173 -8.92 -34.31 4.65
C GLY A 173 -7.81 -33.32 5.07
N TRP A 174 -8.16 -32.24 5.79
CA TRP A 174 -7.22 -31.19 6.21
C TRP A 174 -7.32 -30.92 7.73
N PRO A 175 -6.21 -30.61 8.43
CA PRO A 175 -6.22 -30.37 9.87
C PRO A 175 -7.17 -29.26 10.32
N SER A 176 -7.72 -29.36 11.54
CA SER A 176 -8.58 -28.32 12.14
C SER A 176 -7.85 -27.10 12.67
N ASP A 177 -6.54 -27.21 12.87
CA ASP A 177 -5.74 -26.12 13.38
C ASP A 177 -5.57 -25.02 12.32
N ILE A 178 -5.66 -23.77 12.75
CA ILE A 178 -5.40 -22.61 11.90
C ILE A 178 -3.89 -22.47 11.75
N LEU A 179 -3.41 -22.67 10.52
CA LEU A 179 -1.99 -22.65 10.18
C LEU A 179 -1.65 -21.36 9.43
N ARG A 180 -0.74 -20.56 9.99
CA ARG A 180 -0.22 -19.33 9.37
C ARG A 180 1.29 -19.40 9.24
N ALA A 181 1.82 -18.82 8.18
CA ALA A 181 3.25 -18.68 8.04
C ALA A 181 3.79 -17.73 9.12
N ALA A 182 4.86 -18.16 9.78
CA ALA A 182 5.62 -17.36 10.74
C ALA A 182 6.95 -16.93 10.11
N SER A 183 7.48 -15.78 10.55
CA SER A 183 8.82 -15.36 10.16
C SER A 183 9.85 -16.38 10.66
N ALA A 184 10.80 -16.74 9.79
CA ALA A 184 11.76 -17.81 10.01
C ALA A 184 13.22 -17.33 10.12
N GLY A 185 13.45 -16.01 10.24
CA GLY A 185 14.80 -15.45 10.22
C GLY A 185 14.84 -13.95 9.98
N GLU A 186 16.06 -13.44 9.77
CA GLU A 186 16.29 -12.00 9.60
C GLU A 186 15.86 -11.51 8.22
N PRO A 187 15.17 -10.35 8.14
CA PRO A 187 14.82 -9.75 6.86
C PRO A 187 16.06 -9.15 6.18
N LEU A 188 15.99 -9.08 4.85
CA LEU A 188 16.97 -8.46 3.98
C LEU A 188 16.35 -7.22 3.32
N LEU A 189 17.15 -6.18 3.11
CA LEU A 189 16.73 -4.96 2.46
C LEU A 189 17.69 -4.62 1.32
N LEU A 190 17.12 -4.24 0.17
CA LEU A 190 17.84 -3.60 -0.92
C LEU A 190 17.12 -2.32 -1.31
N ALA A 191 17.83 -1.20 -1.31
CA ALA A 191 17.34 0.05 -1.86
C ALA A 191 17.76 0.18 -3.33
N ASP A 192 16.96 0.87 -4.12
CA ASP A 192 17.38 1.37 -5.42
C ASP A 192 18.48 2.43 -5.27
N ALA A 193 19.17 2.72 -6.37
CA ALA A 193 20.30 3.65 -6.40
C ALA A 193 19.88 5.10 -6.15
N TYR A 194 18.57 5.40 -6.18
CA TYR A 194 18.01 6.69 -5.81
C TYR A 194 17.66 6.79 -4.32
N GLY A 195 17.55 5.66 -3.60
CA GLY A 195 17.13 5.60 -2.20
C GLY A 195 15.63 5.88 -2.00
N SER A 196 14.81 5.57 -3.01
CA SER A 196 13.38 5.87 -3.05
C SER A 196 12.48 4.66 -3.27
N ARG A 197 13.03 3.48 -3.58
CA ARG A 197 12.30 2.22 -3.71
C ARG A 197 13.08 1.08 -3.08
N TYR A 198 12.38 0.17 -2.43
CA TYR A 198 13.01 -0.86 -1.59
C TYR A 198 12.42 -2.24 -1.89
N ALA A 199 13.29 -3.24 -1.99
CA ALA A 199 12.90 -4.64 -1.79
C ALA A 199 13.16 -5.02 -0.33
N LEU A 200 12.09 -5.26 0.44
CA LEU A 200 12.19 -5.90 1.74
C LEU A 200 11.85 -7.37 1.58
N LEU A 201 12.80 -8.25 1.87
CA LEU A 201 12.64 -9.70 1.76
C LEU A 201 12.67 -10.32 3.16
N ALA A 202 11.78 -11.27 3.44
CA ALA A 202 11.82 -11.99 4.71
C ALA A 202 11.57 -13.49 4.51
N PRO A 203 12.27 -14.36 5.25
CA PRO A 203 12.02 -15.79 5.23
C PRO A 203 10.79 -16.14 6.08
N PHE A 204 9.98 -17.08 5.59
CA PHE A 204 8.77 -17.58 6.24
C PHE A 204 8.68 -19.10 6.17
N THR A 205 7.94 -19.69 7.11
CA THR A 205 7.71 -21.13 7.19
C THR A 205 6.40 -21.45 7.91
N TRP A 206 5.85 -22.65 7.67
CA TRP A 206 4.83 -23.26 8.51
C TRP A 206 5.49 -24.30 9.44
N GLY A 207 6.02 -23.84 10.57
CA GLY A 207 6.79 -24.70 11.48
C GLY A 207 8.14 -25.09 10.86
N GLU A 208 8.29 -26.36 10.50
CA GLU A 208 9.49 -26.87 9.78
C GLU A 208 9.21 -27.11 8.28
N GLN A 209 7.99 -26.80 7.81
CA GLN A 209 7.53 -27.10 6.46
C GLN A 209 7.46 -25.83 5.60
N ASP A 210 7.49 -26.03 4.28
CA ASP A 210 7.34 -24.98 3.26
C ASP A 210 8.19 -23.72 3.52
N PRO A 211 9.53 -23.84 3.65
CA PRO A 211 10.39 -22.67 3.73
C PRO A 211 10.29 -21.87 2.43
N HIS A 212 10.01 -20.58 2.54
CA HIS A 212 9.88 -19.66 1.41
C HIS A 212 10.32 -18.25 1.79
N TRP A 213 10.46 -17.40 0.77
CA TRP A 213 10.73 -15.98 0.93
C TRP A 213 9.52 -15.17 0.50
N TYR A 214 9.25 -14.08 1.22
CA TYR A 214 8.26 -13.10 0.82
C TYR A 214 8.96 -11.77 0.53
N CYS A 215 8.58 -11.11 -0.56
CA CYS A 215 9.12 -9.81 -0.94
C CYS A 215 8.03 -8.75 -0.93
N TRP A 216 8.30 -7.61 -0.30
CA TRP A 216 7.55 -6.37 -0.52
C TRP A 216 8.41 -5.42 -1.35
N ASP A 217 7.90 -5.03 -2.51
CA ASP A 217 8.43 -3.94 -3.31
C ASP A 217 7.74 -2.64 -2.88
N ILE A 218 8.48 -1.84 -2.13
CA ILE A 218 7.99 -0.64 -1.46
C ILE A 218 8.48 0.56 -2.23
N ASP A 219 7.59 1.19 -2.97
CA ASP A 219 7.82 2.51 -3.53
C ASP A 219 7.60 3.56 -2.45
N ARG A 220 8.56 4.46 -2.33
CA ARG A 220 8.59 5.58 -1.41
C ARG A 220 8.61 6.92 -2.16
N CYS A 221 8.60 6.91 -3.50
CA CYS A 221 8.54 8.12 -4.32
C CYS A 221 7.27 8.94 -4.10
N THR A 222 6.13 8.26 -3.85
CA THR A 222 4.78 8.85 -3.85
C THR A 222 4.03 8.64 -2.54
N GLY A 223 4.76 8.26 -1.50
CA GLY A 223 4.26 7.78 -0.19
C GLY A 223 4.75 6.36 0.11
N ASP A 224 4.55 5.86 1.32
CA ASP A 224 4.94 4.50 1.72
C ASP A 224 3.97 3.45 1.13
N ARG A 225 4.19 3.01 -0.12
CA ARG A 225 3.27 2.09 -0.84
C ARG A 225 3.96 0.82 -1.27
N VAL A 226 3.25 -0.30 -1.14
CA VAL A 226 3.65 -1.55 -1.79
C VAL A 226 3.12 -1.55 -3.21
N VAL A 227 4.00 -1.60 -4.19
CA VAL A 227 3.66 -1.61 -5.63
C VAL A 227 3.67 -3.02 -6.20
N HIS A 228 4.34 -3.95 -5.52
CA HIS A 228 4.34 -5.37 -5.84
C HIS A 228 4.69 -6.19 -4.59
N ALA A 229 4.16 -7.41 -4.49
CA ALA A 229 4.53 -8.36 -3.44
C ALA A 229 4.37 -9.80 -3.94
N GLY A 230 5.03 -10.76 -3.29
CA GLY A 230 4.90 -12.15 -3.69
C GLY A 230 5.73 -13.14 -2.89
N VAL A 231 5.46 -14.42 -3.13
CA VAL A 231 6.20 -15.57 -2.57
C VAL A 231 7.24 -16.06 -3.58
N PHE A 232 8.43 -16.35 -3.07
CA PHE A 232 9.58 -16.80 -3.84
C PHE A 232 10.26 -17.99 -3.18
N ALA A 233 10.91 -18.85 -3.97
CA ALA A 233 11.67 -19.97 -3.42
C ALA A 233 12.99 -19.52 -2.79
N SER A 234 13.52 -18.37 -3.22
CA SER A 234 14.80 -17.84 -2.76
C SER A 234 14.82 -16.31 -2.79
N PRO A 235 15.71 -15.65 -2.01
CA PRO A 235 15.86 -14.20 -2.08
C PRO A 235 16.46 -13.77 -3.43
N GLN A 236 17.24 -14.62 -4.10
CA GLN A 236 17.81 -14.33 -5.42
C GLN A 236 16.73 -14.22 -6.50
N GLU A 237 15.72 -15.09 -6.45
CA GLU A 237 14.57 -15.06 -7.35
C GLU A 237 13.77 -13.76 -7.17
N ALA A 238 13.41 -13.44 -5.92
CA ALA A 238 12.72 -12.20 -5.56
C ALA A 238 13.48 -10.95 -6.02
N LEU A 239 14.81 -10.92 -5.81
CA LEU A 239 15.65 -9.81 -6.26
C LEU A 239 15.77 -9.72 -7.77
N THR A 240 15.71 -10.84 -8.49
CA THR A 240 15.73 -10.84 -9.95
C THR A 240 14.46 -10.18 -10.50
N GLU A 241 13.31 -10.55 -9.95
CA GLU A 241 12.03 -9.93 -10.33
C GLU A 241 11.97 -8.45 -9.95
N TRP A 242 12.38 -8.09 -8.73
CA TRP A 242 12.43 -6.69 -8.30
C TRP A 242 13.35 -5.84 -9.17
N ARG A 243 14.55 -6.32 -9.51
CA ARG A 243 15.47 -5.60 -10.42
C ARG A 243 14.88 -5.43 -11.81
N ALA A 244 14.12 -6.40 -12.31
CA ALA A 244 13.45 -6.28 -13.59
C ALA A 244 12.37 -5.18 -13.55
N ALA A 245 11.61 -5.08 -12.45
CA ALA A 245 10.57 -4.07 -12.26
C ALA A 245 11.14 -2.65 -12.03
N VAL A 246 12.26 -2.52 -11.30
CA VAL A 246 12.91 -1.23 -11.03
C VAL A 246 13.77 -0.73 -12.19
N GLY A 247 14.31 -1.67 -12.98
CA GLY A 247 15.20 -1.38 -14.10
C GLY A 247 16.68 -1.38 -13.72
N THR A 248 17.52 -1.81 -14.65
CA THR A 248 18.96 -2.10 -14.44
C THR A 248 19.80 -0.91 -13.99
N HIS A 249 19.39 0.32 -14.31
CA HIS A 249 20.09 1.54 -13.89
C HIS A 249 19.89 1.83 -12.41
N ALA A 250 18.65 1.72 -11.94
CA ALA A 250 18.28 2.00 -10.56
C ALA A 250 18.57 0.81 -9.63
N ALA A 251 18.59 -0.42 -10.16
CA ALA A 251 18.87 -1.61 -9.37
C ALA A 251 19.97 -2.47 -10.04
N PRO A 252 21.25 -2.05 -9.97
CA PRO A 252 22.32 -2.74 -10.67
C PRO A 252 22.55 -4.15 -10.11
N ALA A 253 22.93 -5.08 -11.00
CA ALA A 253 23.10 -6.50 -10.64
C ALA A 253 24.14 -6.76 -9.54
N PHE A 254 25.13 -5.87 -9.39
CA PHE A 254 26.16 -6.00 -8.36
C PHE A 254 25.67 -5.60 -6.96
N ALA A 255 24.60 -4.79 -6.85
CA ALA A 255 24.08 -4.35 -5.55
C ALA A 255 23.51 -5.55 -4.79
N GLN A 256 24.04 -5.83 -3.61
CA GLN A 256 23.62 -6.94 -2.77
C GLN A 256 22.64 -6.46 -1.69
N PRO A 257 21.64 -7.27 -1.33
CA PRO A 257 20.82 -6.96 -0.18
C PRO A 257 21.67 -6.99 1.10
N ALA A 258 21.33 -6.15 2.06
CA ALA A 258 21.93 -6.15 3.40
C ALA A 258 20.92 -6.67 4.43
N PRO A 259 21.38 -7.21 5.58
CA PRO A 259 20.50 -7.44 6.72
C PRO A 259 19.74 -6.17 7.09
N CYS A 260 18.44 -6.30 7.34
CA CYS A 260 17.56 -5.20 7.70
C CYS A 260 17.27 -5.23 9.19
N ASP A 261 17.53 -4.12 9.88
CA ASP A 261 17.19 -4.01 11.30
C ASP A 261 15.67 -3.91 11.51
N GLN A 262 15.22 -4.32 12.71
CA GLN A 262 13.78 -4.37 13.03
C GLN A 262 13.10 -2.98 12.99
N ALA A 263 13.82 -1.90 13.29
CA ALA A 263 13.23 -0.57 13.28
C ALA A 263 12.97 -0.11 11.85
N THR A 264 13.93 -0.30 10.95
CA THR A 264 13.78 -0.01 9.52
C THR A 264 12.70 -0.89 8.86
N ALA A 265 12.71 -2.21 9.12
CA ALA A 265 11.69 -3.11 8.58
C ALA A 265 10.29 -2.72 9.04
N ARG A 266 10.13 -2.36 10.32
CA ARG A 266 8.85 -1.90 10.84
C ARG A 266 8.41 -0.56 10.26
N ASP A 267 9.33 0.39 10.09
CA ASP A 267 9.06 1.68 9.47
C ASP A 267 8.51 1.53 8.04
N LEU A 268 9.08 0.60 7.29
CA LEU A 268 8.66 0.26 5.93
C LEU A 268 7.29 -0.44 5.88
N LEU A 269 6.97 -1.30 6.86
CA LEU A 269 5.75 -2.12 6.90
C LEU A 269 4.61 -1.52 7.74
N ASP A 270 4.85 -0.41 8.43
CA ASP A 270 3.88 0.26 9.30
C ASP A 270 2.53 0.55 8.59
N PRO A 271 2.48 1.03 7.33
CA PRO A 271 1.21 1.21 6.61
C PRO A 271 0.39 -0.08 6.48
N LEU A 272 1.05 -1.24 6.30
CA LEU A 272 0.39 -2.54 6.16
C LEU A 272 -0.11 -3.10 7.49
N CYS A 273 0.58 -2.75 8.58
CA CYS A 273 0.23 -3.19 9.93
C CYS A 273 -1.01 -2.46 10.44
N ARG A 274 -1.23 -1.21 10.03
CA ARG A 274 -2.38 -0.39 10.41
C ARG A 274 -3.70 -0.94 9.84
N SER A 275 -4.77 -0.82 10.62
CA SER A 275 -6.16 -1.06 10.19
C SER A 275 -6.84 0.29 9.99
N ASP A 276 -6.29 1.15 9.13
CA ASP A 276 -6.90 2.44 8.82
C ASP A 276 -7.61 2.44 7.46
N LEU A 277 -8.54 3.38 7.30
CA LEU A 277 -9.36 3.52 6.10
C LEU A 277 -8.53 3.87 4.86
N VAL A 278 -7.31 4.41 5.03
CA VAL A 278 -6.46 4.84 3.92
C VAL A 278 -5.74 3.64 3.32
N GLY A 279 -5.27 2.70 4.14
CA GLY A 279 -4.69 1.44 3.68
C GLY A 279 -5.67 0.49 2.97
N ALA A 280 -6.98 0.76 3.05
CA ALA A 280 -8.02 0.00 2.36
C ALA A 280 -8.45 0.63 1.01
N LEU A 281 -7.98 1.84 0.68
CA LEU A 281 -8.34 2.51 -0.57
C LEU A 281 -7.51 1.97 -1.73
N LEU A 282 -8.20 1.50 -2.77
CA LEU A 282 -7.60 1.31 -4.09
C LEU A 282 -7.52 2.65 -4.80
N LEU A 283 -6.40 2.88 -5.48
CA LEU A 283 -6.08 4.11 -6.19
C LEU A 283 -6.29 3.97 -7.70
N GLY A 284 -6.58 2.75 -8.18
CA GLY A 284 -6.87 2.44 -9.57
C GLY A 284 -5.63 2.18 -10.42
N SER A 285 -4.44 2.20 -9.82
CA SER A 285 -3.16 1.91 -10.47
C SER A 285 -2.58 0.57 -10.02
N GLU A 286 -3.31 -0.22 -9.24
CA GLU A 286 -2.84 -1.51 -8.74
C GLU A 286 -2.74 -2.54 -9.87
N SER A 287 -1.69 -3.35 -9.84
CA SER A 287 -1.58 -4.50 -10.72
C SER A 287 -2.50 -5.63 -10.26
N ARG A 288 -2.85 -6.53 -11.20
CA ARG A 288 -3.58 -7.77 -10.87
C ARG A 288 -2.91 -8.57 -9.77
N GLN A 289 -1.58 -8.68 -9.81
CA GLN A 289 -0.79 -9.37 -8.80
C GLN A 289 -0.93 -8.72 -7.42
N LEU A 290 -0.84 -7.39 -7.35
CA LEU A 290 -0.97 -6.67 -6.08
C LEU A 290 -2.38 -6.81 -5.48
N ILE A 291 -3.42 -6.84 -6.31
CA ILE A 291 -4.80 -7.11 -5.86
C ILE A 291 -4.94 -8.51 -5.28
N ALA A 292 -4.31 -9.53 -5.87
CA ALA A 292 -4.30 -10.88 -5.31
C ALA A 292 -3.61 -10.93 -3.94
N GLU A 293 -2.51 -10.19 -3.79
CA GLU A 293 -1.75 -10.13 -2.53
C GLU A 293 -2.41 -9.30 -1.42
N HIS A 294 -3.53 -8.61 -1.67
CA HIS A 294 -4.11 -7.59 -0.78
C HIS A 294 -4.17 -8.01 0.71
N PHE A 295 -4.60 -9.24 0.99
CA PHE A 295 -4.65 -9.78 2.35
C PHE A 295 -3.31 -10.35 2.80
N ARG A 296 -2.67 -11.16 1.94
CA ARG A 296 -1.43 -11.87 2.28
C ARG A 296 -0.28 -10.92 2.61
N LEU A 297 -0.12 -9.83 1.87
CA LEU A 297 0.94 -8.84 2.12
C LEU A 297 0.82 -8.23 3.53
N ARG A 298 -0.41 -8.05 4.03
CA ARG A 298 -0.69 -7.53 5.37
C ARG A 298 -0.47 -8.60 6.42
N GLN A 299 -0.89 -9.83 6.13
CA GLN A 299 -0.66 -10.98 7.01
C GLN A 299 0.83 -11.17 7.25
N ARG A 300 1.64 -11.19 6.18
CA ARG A 300 3.09 -11.39 6.27
C ARG A 300 3.75 -10.21 6.98
N ALA A 301 3.28 -8.98 6.74
CA ALA A 301 3.83 -7.79 7.39
C ALA A 301 3.60 -7.83 8.90
N ARG A 302 2.39 -8.22 9.34
CA ARG A 302 2.06 -8.40 10.76
C ARG A 302 2.87 -9.54 11.38
N ALA A 303 2.92 -10.70 10.74
CA ALA A 303 3.67 -11.86 11.24
C ALA A 303 5.17 -11.54 11.41
N LEU A 304 5.75 -10.75 10.51
CA LEU A 304 7.13 -10.28 10.65
C LEU A 304 7.26 -9.29 11.82
N CYS A 305 6.41 -8.26 11.86
CA CYS A 305 6.46 -7.22 12.89
C CYS A 305 6.11 -7.69 14.31
N GLU A 306 5.31 -8.74 14.46
CA GLU A 306 4.98 -9.39 15.74
C GLU A 306 6.20 -10.03 16.41
N SER A 307 7.18 -10.49 15.61
CA SER A 307 8.42 -11.08 16.11
C SER A 307 9.41 -10.03 16.66
N PHE A 308 9.18 -8.75 16.35
CA PHE A 308 10.11 -7.68 16.67
C PHE A 308 9.93 -7.17 18.11
N THR A 309 11.04 -6.90 18.78
CA THR A 309 11.08 -6.47 20.19
C THR A 309 11.09 -4.96 20.37
N VAL A 310 11.51 -4.23 19.34
CA VAL A 310 11.52 -2.77 19.32
C VAL A 310 10.07 -2.27 19.33
N ALA A 311 9.77 -1.10 19.89
CA ALA A 311 8.43 -0.50 19.75
C ALA A 311 8.36 0.35 18.46
N PRO A 312 7.18 0.57 17.86
CA PRO A 312 7.05 1.58 16.81
C PRO A 312 7.44 2.94 17.38
N GLU A 313 8.44 3.60 16.79
CA GLU A 313 8.74 4.98 17.14
C GLU A 313 7.75 5.92 16.45
N PRO A 314 7.18 6.90 17.16
CA PRO A 314 6.33 7.89 16.52
C PRO A 314 7.17 8.69 15.52
N LYS A 315 6.81 8.63 14.23
CA LYS A 315 7.42 9.46 13.18
C LYS A 315 7.27 10.93 13.58
N PRO A 316 8.37 11.65 13.91
CA PRO A 316 8.27 13.08 14.15
C PRO A 316 7.87 13.75 12.84
N GLN A 317 6.89 14.65 12.89
CA GLN A 317 6.57 15.45 11.72
C GLN A 317 7.80 16.26 11.35
N GLN A 318 8.30 16.06 10.13
CA GLN A 318 9.48 16.76 9.65
C GLN A 318 9.18 18.27 9.62
N ASP A 319 9.98 19.05 10.36
CA ASP A 319 9.92 20.50 10.26
C ASP A 319 10.51 20.90 8.91
N LEU A 320 9.67 21.47 8.05
CA LEU A 320 10.07 21.92 6.72
C LEU A 320 10.78 23.28 6.76
N ASN A 321 10.68 24.05 7.85
CA ASN A 321 11.30 25.39 7.90
C ASN A 321 12.82 25.38 7.65
N PRO A 322 13.61 24.48 8.29
CA PRO A 322 15.04 24.40 8.01
C PRO A 322 15.35 24.05 6.56
N ILE A 323 14.53 23.20 5.94
CA ILE A 323 14.69 22.76 4.55
C ILE A 323 14.41 23.91 3.59
N ILE A 324 13.32 24.64 3.83
CA ILE A 324 12.93 25.83 3.06
C ILE A 324 14.04 26.89 3.12
N ASP A 325 14.54 27.17 4.33
CA ASP A 325 15.56 28.19 4.54
C ASP A 325 16.91 27.78 3.92
N ASP A 326 17.29 26.51 4.02
CA ASP A 326 18.50 25.93 3.41
C ASP A 326 18.46 25.97 1.87
N PHE A 327 17.35 25.54 1.25
CA PHE A 327 17.15 25.66 -0.20
C PHE A 327 17.20 27.13 -0.66
N THR A 328 16.54 28.02 0.07
CA THR A 328 16.50 29.45 -0.27
C THR A 328 17.88 30.09 -0.18
N SER A 329 18.69 29.71 0.81
CA SER A 329 20.09 30.17 0.91
C SER A 329 20.92 29.64 -0.25
N TRP A 330 20.85 28.33 -0.51
CA TRP A 330 21.59 27.70 -1.59
C TRP A 330 21.29 28.31 -2.97
N LEU A 331 20.02 28.58 -3.26
CA LEU A 331 19.62 29.17 -4.54
C LEU A 331 20.09 30.63 -4.69
N ARG A 332 20.08 31.38 -3.59
CA ARG A 332 20.58 32.77 -3.55
C ARG A 332 22.08 32.83 -3.78
N ASP A 333 22.83 31.93 -3.15
CA ASP A 333 24.29 31.90 -3.25
C ASP A 333 24.76 31.51 -4.66
N ARG A 334 23.98 30.70 -5.39
CA ARG A 334 24.31 30.22 -6.74
C ARG A 334 23.84 31.15 -7.86
N ASP A 335 22.58 31.55 -7.82
CA ASP A 335 21.92 32.22 -8.95
C ASP A 335 21.46 33.66 -8.61
N GLY A 336 21.66 34.12 -7.37
CA GLY A 336 21.16 35.42 -6.90
C GLY A 336 19.62 35.51 -6.81
N ARG A 337 18.91 34.42 -7.11
CA ARG A 337 17.45 34.35 -7.07
C ARG A 337 16.97 34.24 -5.63
N SER A 338 15.88 34.95 -5.33
CA SER A 338 15.18 34.85 -4.05
C SER A 338 13.70 34.57 -4.33
N PRO A 339 13.31 33.29 -4.49
CA PRO A 339 11.91 32.94 -4.73
C PRO A 339 11.03 33.32 -3.54
N GLU A 340 9.73 33.43 -3.79
CA GLU A 340 8.76 33.62 -2.71
C GLU A 340 8.80 32.40 -1.78
N ARG A 341 8.90 32.66 -0.47
CA ARG A 341 9.01 31.59 0.54
C ARG A 341 7.83 30.63 0.50
N GLU A 342 6.65 31.11 0.10
CA GLU A 342 5.44 30.29 0.00
C GLU A 342 5.50 29.29 -1.17
N ASP A 343 6.15 29.63 -2.28
CA ASP A 343 6.33 28.73 -3.42
C ASP A 343 7.31 27.61 -3.06
N VAL A 344 8.42 27.97 -2.39
CA VAL A 344 9.37 26.99 -1.83
C VAL A 344 8.71 26.09 -0.80
N ALA A 345 7.93 26.67 0.13
CA ALA A 345 7.22 25.90 1.14
C ALA A 345 6.21 24.92 0.52
N THR A 346 5.53 25.34 -0.54
CA THR A 346 4.58 24.49 -1.25
C THR A 346 5.29 23.36 -1.98
N LEU A 347 6.41 23.63 -2.65
CA LEU A 347 7.23 22.58 -3.25
C LEU A 347 7.74 21.60 -2.20
N ALA A 348 8.28 22.11 -1.09
CA ALA A 348 8.80 21.29 0.01
C ALA A 348 7.73 20.40 0.64
N ASP A 349 6.49 20.88 0.76
CA ASP A 349 5.33 20.14 1.30
C ASP A 349 4.89 19.02 0.35
N ASN A 350 4.68 19.32 -0.95
CA ASN A 350 4.35 18.29 -1.94
C ASN A 350 5.49 17.29 -2.15
N TRP A 351 6.73 17.68 -1.86
CA TRP A 351 7.89 16.78 -1.87
C TRP A 351 7.97 15.90 -0.60
N SER A 352 7.36 16.30 0.52
CA SER A 352 7.65 15.78 1.89
C SER A 352 7.13 14.37 2.22
N HIS A 353 6.75 13.57 1.22
CA HIS A 353 6.25 12.22 1.44
C HIS A 353 7.28 11.25 2.07
N LEU A 354 8.58 11.59 2.01
CA LEU A 354 9.64 10.89 2.75
C LEU A 354 10.25 11.77 3.83
N SER A 355 10.68 11.14 4.91
CA SER A 355 11.44 11.78 6.00
C SER A 355 12.87 11.28 6.07
N GLY A 356 13.71 12.00 6.81
CA GLY A 356 15.12 11.64 7.02
C GLY A 356 15.93 11.68 5.72
N PRO A 357 16.96 10.82 5.56
CA PRO A 357 17.81 10.80 4.37
C PRO A 357 17.05 10.60 3.05
N GLY A 358 15.93 9.87 3.07
CA GLY A 358 15.07 9.66 1.91
C GLY A 358 14.37 10.93 1.42
N TYR A 359 14.30 11.99 2.23
CA TYR A 359 13.72 13.28 1.79
C TYR A 359 14.38 13.79 0.50
N TYR A 360 15.72 13.64 0.39
CA TYR A 360 16.49 14.15 -0.74
C TYR A 360 16.57 13.19 -1.94
N SER A 361 15.95 12.01 -1.89
CA SER A 361 15.91 11.11 -3.06
C SER A 361 15.24 11.84 -4.23
N CYS A 362 15.80 11.75 -5.43
CA CYS A 362 15.31 12.47 -6.60
C CYS A 362 15.18 11.55 -7.82
N SER A 363 14.50 10.40 -7.66
CA SER A 363 14.20 9.54 -8.80
C SER A 363 13.30 10.25 -9.82
N PRO A 364 13.41 9.92 -11.13
CA PRO A 364 12.50 10.45 -12.15
C PRO A 364 11.02 10.31 -11.79
N HIS A 365 10.63 9.18 -11.21
CA HIS A 365 9.26 8.91 -10.77
C HIS A 365 8.78 9.89 -9.68
N ARG A 366 9.61 10.20 -8.68
CA ARG A 366 9.25 11.20 -7.65
C ARG A 366 9.11 12.61 -8.21
N ILE A 367 9.98 12.96 -9.16
CA ILE A 367 9.95 14.26 -9.84
C ILE A 367 8.62 14.40 -10.59
N GLU A 368 8.28 13.41 -11.41
CA GLU A 368 7.03 13.36 -12.16
C GLU A 368 5.80 13.41 -11.24
N HIS A 369 5.80 12.63 -10.16
CA HIS A 369 4.71 12.65 -9.19
C HIS A 369 4.53 14.03 -8.55
N THR A 370 5.63 14.71 -8.21
CA THR A 370 5.57 16.08 -7.68
C THR A 370 4.94 17.03 -8.69
N VAL A 371 5.25 16.89 -9.98
CA VAL A 371 4.62 17.67 -11.05
C VAL A 371 3.12 17.44 -11.08
N ILE A 372 2.67 16.18 -11.04
CA ILE A 372 1.24 15.82 -11.02
C ILE A 372 0.55 16.44 -9.80
N LEU A 373 1.11 16.32 -8.60
CA LEU A 373 0.52 16.87 -7.37
C LEU A 373 0.37 18.39 -7.44
N VAL A 374 1.37 19.10 -7.96
CA VAL A 374 1.35 20.56 -8.06
C VAL A 374 0.41 21.03 -9.18
N ALA A 375 0.44 20.39 -10.35
CA ALA A 375 -0.44 20.73 -11.46
C ALA A 375 -1.92 20.49 -11.13
N ASP A 376 -2.24 19.37 -10.46
CA ASP A 376 -3.62 19.02 -10.08
C ASP A 376 -4.12 19.78 -8.85
N GLY A 377 -3.20 20.13 -7.95
CA GLY A 377 -3.53 20.71 -6.65
C GLY A 377 -3.79 22.23 -6.69
N TYR A 378 -3.24 22.93 -7.67
CA TYR A 378 -3.13 24.39 -7.66
C TYR A 378 -3.63 25.01 -8.97
N ILE A 379 -4.12 26.25 -8.90
CA ILE A 379 -4.46 26.98 -10.13
C ILE A 379 -3.19 27.27 -10.92
N GLU A 380 -3.31 27.29 -12.25
CA GLU A 380 -2.22 27.34 -13.23
C GLU A 380 -1.08 28.29 -12.83
N LYS A 381 -1.39 29.57 -12.63
CA LYS A 381 -0.39 30.59 -12.25
C LYS A 381 0.46 30.22 -11.03
N TYR A 382 -0.12 29.54 -10.03
CA TYR A 382 0.63 29.13 -8.84
C TYR A 382 1.40 27.83 -9.10
N ALA A 383 0.82 26.89 -9.85
CA ALA A 383 1.52 25.68 -10.25
C ALA A 383 2.78 25.99 -11.07
N GLU A 384 2.70 26.90 -12.04
CA GLU A 384 3.85 27.36 -12.85
C GLU A 384 4.98 27.92 -11.95
N ALA A 385 4.67 28.84 -11.04
CA ALA A 385 5.66 29.47 -10.17
C ALA A 385 6.37 28.44 -9.26
N ILE A 386 5.66 27.42 -8.79
CA ILE A 386 6.22 26.33 -7.98
C ILE A 386 7.10 25.42 -8.84
N LEU A 387 6.61 25.00 -10.00
CA LEU A 387 7.31 24.07 -10.90
C LEU A 387 8.53 24.70 -11.56
N ASP A 388 8.58 26.02 -11.71
CA ASP A 388 9.77 26.75 -12.13
C ASP A 388 10.96 26.59 -11.18
N LEU A 389 10.73 26.18 -9.93
CA LEU A 389 11.77 25.87 -8.94
C LEU A 389 12.26 24.42 -9.01
N LEU A 390 11.51 23.52 -9.68
CA LEU A 390 11.76 22.08 -9.64
C LEU A 390 13.15 21.69 -10.16
N PRO A 391 13.70 22.25 -11.26
CA PRO A 391 15.05 21.91 -11.71
C PRO A 391 16.13 22.26 -10.67
N GLN A 392 15.99 23.42 -10.01
CA GLN A 392 16.93 23.83 -8.96
C GLN A 392 16.77 22.98 -7.70
N TRP A 393 15.53 22.64 -7.34
CA TRP A 393 15.22 21.74 -6.24
C TRP A 393 15.84 20.35 -6.43
N VAL A 394 15.78 19.82 -7.65
CA VAL A 394 16.39 18.53 -8.00
C VAL A 394 17.91 18.60 -7.95
N GLU A 395 18.54 19.65 -8.46
CA GLU A 395 20.01 19.82 -8.34
C GLU A 395 20.45 19.91 -6.87
N TRP A 396 19.69 20.65 -6.05
CA TRP A 396 19.91 20.75 -4.61
C TRP A 396 19.80 19.40 -3.88
N CYS A 397 18.88 18.53 -4.31
CA CYS A 397 18.73 17.15 -3.84
C CYS A 397 19.90 16.24 -4.31
N ILE A 398 20.33 16.38 -5.56
CA ILE A 398 21.48 15.64 -6.13
C ILE A 398 22.74 15.91 -5.31
N GLU A 399 22.99 17.17 -4.93
CA GLU A 399 24.15 17.54 -4.12
C GLU A 399 24.11 16.94 -2.71
N ARG A 400 22.93 16.88 -2.08
CA ARG A 400 22.75 16.30 -0.72
C ARG A 400 22.83 14.78 -0.67
N THR A 401 22.39 14.13 -1.75
CA THR A 401 22.49 12.67 -1.88
C THR A 401 23.84 12.22 -2.42
N GLY A 402 24.61 13.11 -3.03
CA GLY A 402 25.83 12.75 -3.75
C GLY A 402 25.53 11.89 -4.98
N LEU A 403 24.34 12.01 -5.57
CA LEU A 403 23.96 11.25 -6.76
C LEU A 403 24.87 11.65 -7.93
N THR A 404 25.45 10.67 -8.62
CA THR A 404 26.42 10.94 -9.70
C THR A 404 26.11 10.16 -10.97
N GLY A 405 26.83 10.50 -12.04
CA GLY A 405 26.79 9.79 -13.32
C GLY A 405 25.42 9.83 -13.98
N GLU A 406 25.05 8.71 -14.60
CA GLU A 406 23.82 8.61 -15.38
C GLU A 406 22.56 8.82 -14.54
N LEU A 407 22.55 8.40 -13.27
CA LEU A 407 21.39 8.54 -12.39
C LEU A 407 21.04 10.01 -12.15
N ALA A 408 22.05 10.83 -11.83
CA ALA A 408 21.89 12.27 -11.67
C ALA A 408 21.41 12.94 -12.97
N GLU A 409 21.96 12.52 -14.12
CA GLU A 409 21.54 13.05 -15.41
C GLU A 409 20.09 12.72 -15.74
N ARG A 410 19.63 11.50 -15.42
CA ARG A 410 18.22 11.11 -15.56
C ARG A 410 17.31 11.98 -14.68
N SER A 411 17.70 12.26 -13.44
CA SER A 411 16.95 13.15 -12.56
C SER A 411 16.87 14.57 -13.11
N ARG A 412 17.98 15.13 -13.61
CA ARG A 412 17.99 16.46 -14.27
C ARG A 412 17.09 16.52 -15.50
N ARG A 413 17.17 15.49 -16.37
CA ARG A 413 16.30 15.39 -17.53
C ARG A 413 14.83 15.30 -17.12
N ALA A 414 14.49 14.49 -16.12
CA ALA A 414 13.12 14.41 -15.62
C ALA A 414 12.61 15.77 -15.11
N ALA A 415 13.44 16.52 -14.39
CA ALA A 415 13.07 17.85 -13.89
C ALA A 415 12.91 18.89 -15.03
N THR A 416 13.67 18.74 -16.11
CA THR A 416 13.63 19.66 -17.26
C THR A 416 12.48 19.32 -18.22
N ASN A 417 12.23 18.02 -18.45
CA ASN A 417 11.22 17.53 -19.38
C ASN A 417 9.80 17.63 -18.82
N ASN A 418 9.63 17.51 -17.49
CA ASN A 418 8.33 17.67 -16.85
C ASN A 418 8.01 19.15 -16.55
N ARG A 419 8.48 20.08 -17.41
CA ARG A 419 7.98 21.45 -17.40
C ARG A 419 6.54 21.43 -17.85
N TRP A 420 5.63 21.66 -16.91
CA TRP A 420 4.22 21.79 -17.17
C TRP A 420 3.96 23.01 -18.06
N ASP A 421 3.26 22.81 -19.17
CA ASP A 421 2.96 23.82 -20.19
C ASP A 421 1.52 24.38 -20.08
N GLY A 422 0.84 24.11 -18.96
CA GLY A 422 -0.56 24.47 -18.74
C GLY A 422 -1.57 23.40 -19.22
N SER A 423 -1.11 22.27 -19.77
CA SER A 423 -1.99 21.17 -20.23
C SER A 423 -2.61 20.36 -19.09
N ASP A 424 -3.74 19.72 -19.36
CA ASP A 424 -4.47 18.92 -18.37
C ASP A 424 -3.63 17.68 -17.96
N SER A 425 -3.44 17.45 -16.66
CA SER A 425 -2.53 16.41 -16.14
C SER A 425 -2.91 14.97 -16.54
N MET A 426 -4.14 14.78 -17.01
CA MET A 426 -4.63 13.53 -17.57
C MET A 426 -3.78 13.04 -18.75
N ASP A 427 -3.13 13.95 -19.49
CA ASP A 427 -2.23 13.59 -20.59
C ASP A 427 -0.84 13.11 -20.10
N LEU A 428 -0.39 13.52 -18.90
CA LEU A 428 0.84 12.98 -18.28
C LEU A 428 0.66 11.52 -17.84
N ARG A 429 -0.56 11.12 -17.43
CA ARG A 429 -0.88 9.75 -16.97
C ARG A 429 -0.98 8.70 -18.10
N ARG A 430 -0.85 9.10 -19.38
CA ARG A 430 -1.02 8.22 -20.55
C ARG A 430 0.29 7.72 -21.16
N ILE A 431 1.45 8.03 -20.57
CA ILE A 431 2.77 7.70 -21.14
C ILE A 431 3.41 6.46 -20.49
N GLU A 432 2.66 5.62 -19.76
CA GLU A 432 3.13 4.28 -19.34
C GLU A 432 2.78 3.17 -20.35
#